data_AF-A0A7G8Z9E3-F1
#
_entry.id   AF-A0A7G8Z9E3-F1
#
_cell.length_a   1.000
_cell.length_b   1.000
_cell.length_c   1.000
_cell.angle_alpha   90.00
_cell.angle_beta   90.00
_cell.angle_gamma   90.00
#
_symmetry.space_group_name_H-M   'P 1'
#
loop_
_entity.id
_entity.type
_entity.pdbx_description
1 polymer ?
#
loop_
_entity_poly.entity_id
_entity_poly.type
_entity_poly.pdbx_seq_one_letter_code
_entity_poly.pdbx_strand_id
1 'polypeptide(L)'
;MEKFFVFRLAHFLNSSLSNMYAAVVIITLVGISVTGLKTVILIKKNHYDQVLRFVIFTTCDIIHLFLNSMAGQELFNGSEEELKIIYNCNWIALSTKSRKLIRFSMMRTLKPCALAAGGFYVMNMENFRSVVQTSMSYLTVLSSAY
;
A
#
# COMPACT_ATOMS: atom_id res chain seq x y z
N MET A 1 -29.87 -11.41 -13.41
CA MET A 1 -29.68 -10.18 -12.60
C MET A 1 -28.55 -10.31 -11.58
N GLU A 2 -28.42 -11.44 -10.87
CA GLU A 2 -27.39 -11.61 -9.82
C GLU A 2 -25.93 -11.42 -10.27
N LYS A 3 -25.54 -11.93 -11.45
CA LYS A 3 -24.16 -11.80 -11.96
C LYS A 3 -23.74 -10.34 -12.22
N PHE A 4 -24.70 -9.48 -12.58
CA PHE A 4 -24.46 -8.05 -12.77
C PHE A 4 -24.28 -7.32 -11.44
N PHE A 5 -25.06 -7.72 -10.42
CA PHE A 5 -24.95 -7.18 -9.06
C PHE A 5 -23.58 -7.52 -8.43
N VAL A 6 -23.14 -8.78 -8.53
CA VAL A 6 -21.84 -9.22 -7.99
C VAL A 6 -20.69 -8.46 -8.64
N PHE A 7 -20.72 -8.26 -9.97
CA PHE A 7 -19.68 -7.50 -10.66
C PHE A 7 -19.65 -6.03 -10.25
N ARG A 8 -20.83 -5.39 -10.11
CA ARG A 8 -20.94 -4.00 -9.69
C ARG A 8 -20.49 -3.79 -8.24
N LEU A 9 -20.83 -4.73 -7.35
CA LEU A 9 -20.39 -4.72 -5.96
C LEU A 9 -18.87 -4.87 -5.86
N ALA A 10 -18.28 -5.81 -6.61
CA ALA A 10 -16.83 -6.00 -6.64
C ALA A 10 -16.09 -4.76 -7.15
N HIS A 11 -16.60 -4.10 -8.19
CA HIS A 11 -16.03 -2.85 -8.68
C HIS A 11 -16.16 -1.71 -7.66
N PHE A 12 -17.32 -1.57 -7.02
CA PHE A 12 -17.54 -0.55 -6.00
C PHE A 12 -16.62 -0.75 -4.79
N LEU A 13 -16.56 -1.98 -4.26
CA LEU A 13 -15.64 -2.35 -3.18
C LEU A 13 -14.18 -2.05 -3.55
N ASN A 14 -13.74 -2.45 -4.75
CA ASN A 14 -12.36 -2.21 -5.17
C ASN A 14 -12.02 -0.71 -5.29
N SER A 15 -12.96 0.08 -5.82
CA SER A 15 -12.81 1.55 -5.92
C SER A 15 -12.78 2.22 -4.54
N SER A 16 -13.71 1.85 -3.66
CA SER A 16 -13.77 2.37 -2.29
C SER A 16 -12.54 1.97 -1.48
N LEU A 17 -12.06 0.73 -1.60
CA LEU A 17 -10.84 0.25 -0.95
C LEU A 17 -9.62 1.04 -1.44
N SER A 18 -9.46 1.20 -2.76
CA SER A 18 -8.35 1.99 -3.33
C SER A 18 -8.30 3.42 -2.78
N ASN A 19 -9.46 4.08 -2.67
CA ASN A 19 -9.55 5.43 -2.11
C ASN A 19 -9.25 5.47 -0.62
N MET A 20 -9.72 4.48 0.15
CA MET A 20 -9.42 4.35 1.58
C MET A 20 -7.92 4.19 1.82
N TYR A 21 -7.26 3.30 1.08
CA TYR A 21 -5.81 3.11 1.19
C TYR A 21 -5.03 4.35 0.78
N ALA A 22 -5.49 5.08 -0.25
CA ALA A 22 -4.89 6.36 -0.62
C ALA A 22 -4.94 7.39 0.51
N ALA A 23 -6.11 7.54 1.15
CA ALA A 23 -6.28 8.44 2.28
C ALA A 23 -5.40 8.02 3.48
N VAL A 24 -5.33 6.71 3.78
CA VAL A 24 -4.50 6.16 4.86
C VAL A 24 -3.02 6.48 4.63
N VAL A 25 -2.51 6.25 3.43
CA VAL A 25 -1.10 6.55 3.11
C VAL A 25 -0.80 8.04 3.29
N ILE A 26 -1.67 8.93 2.80
CA ILE A 26 -1.50 10.38 2.97
C ILE A 26 -1.51 10.77 4.47
N ILE A 27 -2.45 10.25 5.24
CA ILE A 27 -2.54 10.52 6.68
C ILE A 27 -1.29 10.03 7.42
N THR A 28 -0.81 8.82 7.12
CA THR A 28 0.40 8.26 7.75
C THR A 28 1.66 9.07 7.39
N LEU A 29 1.80 9.52 6.13
CA LEU A 29 2.93 10.36 5.71
C LEU A 29 2.95 11.71 6.42
N VAL A 30 1.78 12.36 6.57
CA VAL A 30 1.66 13.61 7.33
C VAL A 30 1.92 13.35 8.83
N GLY A 31 1.40 12.25 9.38
CA GLY A 31 1.61 11.84 10.77
C GLY A 31 3.10 11.63 11.12
N ILE A 32 3.83 10.89 10.29
CA ILE A 32 5.27 10.65 10.44
C ILE A 32 6.04 11.99 10.37
N SER A 33 5.68 12.88 9.45
CA SER A 33 6.32 14.19 9.31
C SER A 33 6.14 15.07 10.56
N VAL A 34 4.92 15.15 11.09
CA VAL A 34 4.60 15.96 12.28
C VAL A 34 5.24 15.38 13.54
N THR A 35 5.19 14.05 13.72
CA THR A 35 5.77 13.38 14.88
C THR A 35 7.31 13.44 14.86
N GLY A 36 7.93 13.32 13.69
CA GLY A 36 9.37 13.54 13.49
C GLY A 36 9.83 14.93 13.92
N LEU A 37 9.11 16.00 13.53
CA LEU A 37 9.46 17.36 13.97
C LEU A 37 9.28 17.54 15.49
N LYS A 38 8.20 17.00 16.07
CA LYS A 38 7.94 17.10 17.50
C LYS A 38 9.01 16.39 18.35
N THR A 39 9.47 15.21 17.92
CA THR A 39 10.53 14.49 18.64
C THR A 39 11.81 15.31 18.72
N VAL A 40 12.27 15.89 17.60
CA VAL A 40 13.48 16.74 17.56
C VAL A 40 13.36 17.96 18.48
N ILE A 41 12.23 18.66 18.46
CA ILE A 41 12.00 19.84 19.30
C ILE A 41 11.96 19.47 20.80
N LEU A 42 11.32 18.35 21.14
CA LEU A 42 11.18 17.91 22.53
C LEU A 42 12.49 17.38 23.12
N ILE A 43 13.33 16.73 22.30
CA ILE A 43 14.69 16.33 22.69
C ILE A 43 15.49 17.57 23.10
N LYS A 44 15.41 18.67 22.34
CA LYS A 44 16.08 19.93 22.69
C LYS A 44 15.57 20.58 23.97
N LYS A 45 14.27 20.41 24.28
CA LYS A 45 13.66 20.95 25.50
C LYS A 45 13.84 20.03 26.73
N ASN A 46 14.59 18.93 26.60
CA ASN A 46 14.81 17.93 27.67
C ASN A 46 13.50 17.32 28.24
N HIS A 47 12.42 17.28 27.45
CA HIS A 47 11.14 16.68 27.84
C HIS A 47 11.06 15.21 27.41
N TYR A 48 11.89 14.36 28.03
CA TYR A 48 12.10 12.97 27.61
C TYR A 48 10.82 12.08 27.70
N ASP A 49 9.89 12.39 28.60
CA ASP A 49 8.62 11.70 28.74
C ASP A 49 7.75 11.82 27.48
N GLN A 50 7.73 13.01 26.87
CA GLN A 50 6.99 13.27 25.64
C GLN A 50 7.70 12.69 24.43
N VAL A 51 9.04 12.72 24.42
CA VAL A 51 9.85 12.12 23.35
C VAL A 51 9.53 10.63 23.22
N LEU A 52 9.54 9.88 24.33
CA LEU A 52 9.23 8.45 24.34
C LEU A 52 7.85 8.16 23.75
N ARG A 53 6.83 8.96 24.10
CA ARG A 53 5.47 8.82 23.54
C ARG A 53 5.44 9.00 22.03
N PHE A 54 6.13 10.02 21.50
CA PHE A 54 6.16 10.25 20.06
C PHE A 54 6.98 9.20 19.31
N VAL A 55 8.08 8.71 19.87
CA VAL A 55 8.87 7.61 19.28
C VAL A 55 8.03 6.34 19.16
N ILE A 56 7.27 5.98 20.20
CA ILE A 56 6.35 4.84 20.17
C ILE A 56 5.30 5.04 19.07
N PHE A 57 4.69 6.23 19.01
CA PHE A 57 3.68 6.54 17.99
C PHE A 57 4.23 6.42 16.57
N THR A 58 5.39 7.01 16.27
CA THR A 58 6.04 6.90 14.96
C THR A 58 6.40 5.46 14.61
N THR A 59 6.83 4.67 15.60
CA THR A 59 7.12 3.23 15.40
C THR A 59 5.85 2.46 15.02
N CYS A 60 4.73 2.73 15.69
CA CYS A 60 3.44 2.15 15.33
C CYS A 60 3.01 2.53 13.91
N ASP A 61 3.17 3.78 13.51
CA ASP A 61 2.87 4.24 12.15
C ASP A 61 3.72 3.53 11.09
N ILE A 62 5.02 3.34 11.36
CA ILE A 62 5.92 2.61 10.46
C ILE A 62 5.49 1.14 10.34
N ILE A 63 5.15 0.47 11.44
CA ILE A 63 4.64 -0.90 11.42
C ILE A 63 3.32 -0.98 10.63
N HIS A 64 2.42 -0.02 10.83
CA HIS A 64 1.16 0.03 10.10
C HIS A 64 1.39 0.19 8.59
N LEU A 65 2.31 1.08 8.17
CA LEU A 65 2.67 1.22 6.76
C LEU A 65 3.33 -0.05 6.21
N PHE A 66 4.20 -0.70 6.98
CA PHE A 66 4.83 -1.96 6.60
C PHE A 66 3.82 -3.07 6.35
N LEU A 67 2.86 -3.29 7.27
CA LEU A 67 1.82 -4.31 7.11
C LEU A 67 0.94 -4.04 5.87
N ASN A 68 0.61 -2.77 5.63
CA ASN A 68 -0.13 -2.34 4.45
C ASN A 68 0.66 -2.63 3.15
N SER A 69 1.95 -2.30 3.11
CA SER A 69 2.81 -2.58 1.95
C SER A 69 3.06 -4.07 1.73
N MET A 70 3.14 -4.88 2.79
CA MET A 70 3.20 -6.34 2.70
C MET A 70 1.91 -6.91 2.09
N ALA A 71 0.75 -6.48 2.58
CA ALA A 71 -0.53 -6.94 2.04
C ALA A 71 -0.68 -6.56 0.55
N GLY A 72 -0.23 -5.36 0.16
CA GLY A 72 -0.17 -4.95 -1.24
C GLY A 72 0.76 -5.83 -2.09
N GLN A 73 1.92 -6.21 -1.55
CA GLN A 73 2.87 -7.08 -2.23
C GLN A 73 2.33 -8.51 -2.42
N GLU A 74 1.69 -9.09 -1.41
CA GLU A 74 1.08 -10.43 -1.49
C GLU A 74 -0.06 -10.45 -2.52
N LEU A 75 -0.90 -9.42 -2.53
CA LEU A 75 -1.95 -9.26 -3.55
C LEU A 75 -1.36 -9.17 -4.96
N PHE A 76 -0.24 -8.44 -5.12
CA PHE A 76 0.45 -8.33 -6.40
C PHE A 76 1.03 -9.69 -6.85
N ASN A 77 1.78 -10.36 -5.98
CA ASN A 77 2.41 -11.65 -6.27
C ASN A 77 1.37 -12.73 -6.61
N GLY A 78 0.30 -12.84 -5.81
CA GLY A 78 -0.78 -13.80 -6.06
C GLY A 78 -1.50 -13.53 -7.39
N SER A 79 -1.68 -12.26 -7.75
CA SER A 79 -2.25 -11.89 -9.04
C SER A 79 -1.35 -12.29 -10.21
N GLU A 80 -0.03 -12.15 -10.06
CA GLU A 80 0.93 -12.56 -11.10
C GLU A 80 0.95 -14.09 -11.29
N GLU A 81 0.89 -14.84 -10.19
CA GLU A 81 0.83 -16.31 -10.22
C GLU A 81 -0.45 -16.82 -10.88
N GLU A 82 -1.61 -16.26 -10.50
CA GLU A 82 -2.90 -16.61 -11.11
C GLU A 82 -2.89 -16.31 -12.63
N LEU A 83 -2.30 -15.19 -13.04
CA LEU A 83 -2.10 -14.85 -14.44
C LEU A 83 -1.25 -15.90 -15.18
N LYS A 84 -0.13 -16.33 -14.59
CA LYS A 84 0.76 -17.37 -15.16
C LYS A 84 0.03 -18.69 -15.35
N ILE A 85 -0.76 -19.11 -14.36
CA ILE A 85 -1.56 -20.34 -14.42
C ILE A 85 -2.57 -20.26 -15.57
N ILE A 86 -3.28 -19.14 -15.69
CA ILE A 86 -4.28 -18.95 -16.75
C ILE A 86 -3.61 -18.88 -18.14
N TYR A 87 -2.42 -18.27 -18.24
CA TYR A 87 -1.65 -18.23 -19.50
C TYR A 87 -1.17 -19.61 -19.94
N ASN A 88 -0.73 -20.45 -19.00
CA ASN A 88 -0.26 -21.82 -19.29
C ASN A 88 -1.40 -22.83 -19.47
N CYS A 89 -2.60 -22.50 -19.00
CA CYS A 89 -3.82 -23.23 -19.31
C CYS A 89 -4.11 -23.13 -20.82
N ASN A 90 -4.58 -24.22 -21.45
CA ASN A 90 -4.93 -24.23 -22.88
C ASN A 90 -6.28 -23.50 -23.11
N TRP A 91 -6.35 -22.23 -22.72
CA TRP A 91 -7.57 -21.43 -22.62
C TRP A 91 -8.26 -21.22 -23.99
N ILE A 92 -7.48 -21.35 -25.07
CA ILE A 92 -7.96 -21.29 -26.45
C ILE A 92 -8.79 -22.53 -26.81
N ALA A 93 -8.53 -23.69 -26.20
CA ALA A 93 -9.28 -24.92 -26.43
C ALA A 93 -10.63 -24.96 -25.66
N LEU A 94 -10.87 -24.03 -24.74
CA LEU A 94 -12.08 -24.00 -23.92
C LEU A 94 -13.31 -23.47 -24.68
N SER A 95 -14.49 -23.82 -24.17
CA SER A 95 -15.77 -23.34 -24.68
C SER A 95 -15.83 -21.81 -24.76
N THR A 96 -16.62 -21.26 -25.68
CA THR A 96 -16.76 -19.81 -25.88
C THR A 96 -17.22 -19.07 -24.63
N LYS A 97 -17.99 -19.73 -23.74
CA LYS A 97 -18.41 -19.18 -22.43
C LYS A 97 -17.24 -19.15 -21.44
N SER A 98 -16.48 -20.23 -21.33
CA SER A 98 -15.30 -20.32 -20.44
C SER A 98 -14.19 -19.37 -20.88
N ARG A 99 -13.97 -19.21 -22.19
CA ARG A 99 -12.99 -18.29 -22.76
C ARG A 99 -13.29 -16.83 -22.44
N LYS A 100 -14.58 -16.43 -22.47
CA LYS A 100 -15.00 -15.09 -22.03
C LYS A 100 -14.74 -14.86 -20.54
N LEU A 101 -15.01 -15.86 -19.68
CA LEU A 101 -14.76 -15.77 -18.24
C LEU A 101 -13.26 -15.65 -17.93
N ILE A 102 -12.44 -16.46 -18.58
CA ILE A 102 -10.97 -16.40 -18.44
C ILE A 102 -10.42 -15.07 -18.91
N ARG A 103 -10.87 -14.57 -20.07
CA ARG A 103 -10.43 -13.25 -20.56
C ARG A 103 -10.80 -12.14 -19.59
N PHE A 104 -11.94 -12.25 -18.95
CA PHE A 104 -12.41 -11.27 -17.96
C PHE A 104 -11.65 -11.37 -16.63
N SER A 105 -11.32 -12.59 -16.20
CA SER A 105 -10.40 -12.85 -15.08
C SER A 105 -9.02 -12.28 -15.39
N MET A 106 -8.39 -12.63 -16.51
CA MET A 106 -7.14 -12.04 -16.98
C MET A 106 -7.17 -10.52 -17.02
N MET A 107 -8.22 -9.87 -17.55
CA MET A 107 -8.30 -8.40 -17.54
C MET A 107 -8.44 -7.81 -16.13
N ARG A 108 -9.04 -8.54 -15.19
CA ARG A 108 -9.11 -8.15 -13.78
C ARG A 108 -7.76 -8.32 -13.07
N THR A 109 -7.01 -9.36 -13.41
CA THR A 109 -5.68 -9.65 -12.86
C THR A 109 -4.57 -8.77 -13.50
N LEU A 110 -4.73 -8.41 -14.78
CA LEU A 110 -3.85 -7.51 -15.55
C LEU A 110 -3.97 -6.04 -15.13
N LYS A 111 -5.07 -5.65 -14.46
CA LYS A 111 -5.10 -4.43 -13.65
C LYS A 111 -4.53 -4.83 -12.30
N PRO A 112 -3.21 -4.74 -12.10
CA PRO A 112 -2.62 -5.34 -10.94
C PRO A 112 -3.11 -4.57 -9.74
N CYS A 113 -3.27 -5.29 -8.64
CA CYS A 113 -3.33 -4.78 -7.27
C CYS A 113 -2.04 -4.03 -6.87
N ALA A 114 -1.42 -3.28 -7.79
CA ALA A 114 -0.67 -2.09 -7.43
C ALA A 114 -1.71 -1.15 -6.85
N LEU A 115 -1.93 -1.27 -5.53
CA LEU A 115 -2.62 -0.29 -4.71
C LEU A 115 -1.83 1.01 -4.82
N ALA A 116 -2.03 1.70 -5.92
CA ALA A 116 -1.51 3.01 -6.19
C ALA A 116 -2.41 3.96 -5.44
N ALA A 117 -2.00 4.35 -4.24
CA ALA A 117 -2.62 5.42 -3.47
C ALA A 117 -2.68 6.68 -4.33
N GLY A 118 -3.84 6.95 -4.93
CA GLY A 118 -4.11 8.09 -5.80
C GLY A 118 -3.24 8.18 -7.06
N GLY A 119 -2.48 7.15 -7.42
CA GLY A 119 -1.50 7.18 -8.52
C GLY A 119 -0.10 7.70 -8.15
N PHE A 120 0.13 8.11 -6.91
CA PHE A 120 1.40 8.73 -6.47
C PHE A 120 2.28 7.80 -5.63
N TYR A 121 1.70 6.82 -4.95
CA TYR A 121 2.43 5.87 -4.12
C TYR A 121 1.92 4.45 -4.35
N VAL A 122 2.79 3.58 -4.89
CA VAL A 122 2.47 2.15 -5.04
C VAL A 122 2.79 1.46 -3.72
N MET A 123 1.78 0.82 -3.11
CA MET A 123 1.97 -0.01 -1.90
C MET A 123 2.73 -1.29 -2.25
N ASN A 124 4.05 -1.18 -2.26
CA ASN A 124 4.98 -2.29 -2.41
C ASN A 124 6.14 -2.13 -1.42
N MET A 125 6.89 -3.21 -1.22
CA MET A 125 7.98 -3.23 -0.25
C MET A 125 9.16 -2.31 -0.65
N GLU A 126 9.33 -2.08 -1.96
CA GLU A 126 10.36 -1.20 -2.51
C GLU A 126 10.13 0.27 -2.15
N ASN A 127 8.91 0.77 -2.33
CA ASN A 127 8.54 2.13 -1.97
C ASN A 127 8.53 2.34 -0.45
N PHE A 128 8.13 1.33 0.34
CA PHE A 128 8.27 1.38 1.79
C PHE A 128 9.73 1.61 2.20
N ARG A 129 10.66 0.81 1.64
CA ARG A 129 12.09 0.95 1.90
C ARG A 129 12.61 2.34 1.52
N SER A 130 12.22 2.85 0.35
CA SER A 130 12.61 4.18 -0.13
C SER A 130 12.16 5.30 0.82
N VAL A 131 10.91 5.23 1.30
CA VAL A 131 10.37 6.19 2.28
C VAL A 131 11.18 6.14 3.57
N VAL A 132 11.38 4.96 4.15
CA VAL A 132 12.13 4.79 5.41
C VAL A 132 13.57 5.30 5.29
N GLN A 133 14.26 4.97 4.20
CA GLN A 133 15.63 5.42 3.95
C GLN A 133 15.72 6.94 3.83
N THR A 134 14.76 7.56 3.15
CA THR A 134 14.66 9.01 2.99
C THR A 134 14.39 9.68 4.33
N SER A 135 13.44 9.17 5.11
CA SER A 135 13.14 9.67 6.46
C SER A 135 14.35 9.61 7.40
N MET A 136 15.07 8.48 7.42
CA MET A 136 16.31 8.34 8.21
C MET A 136 17.38 9.35 7.80
N SER A 137 17.52 9.60 6.49
CA SER A 137 18.45 10.61 5.96
C SER A 137 18.08 12.02 6.43
N TYR A 138 16.79 12.40 6.35
CA TYR A 138 16.30 13.69 6.85
C TYR A 138 16.51 13.85 8.36
N LEU A 139 16.20 12.81 9.15
CA LEU A 139 16.44 12.82 10.60
C LEU A 139 17.92 12.97 10.94
N THR A 140 18.81 12.30 10.19
CA THR A 140 20.27 12.42 10.37
C THR A 140 20.73 13.85 10.10
N VAL A 141 20.28 14.46 8.98
CA VAL A 141 20.60 15.85 8.66
C VAL A 141 20.09 16.80 9.73
N LEU A 142 18.83 16.66 10.15
CA LEU A 142 18.25 17.48 11.21
C LEU A 142 19.00 17.32 12.54
N SER A 143 19.46 16.13 12.87
CA SER A 143 20.26 15.90 14.09
C SER A 143 21.66 16.50 14.00
N SER A 144 22.23 16.60 12.80
CA SER A 144 23.55 17.21 12.57
C SER A 144 23.52 18.74 12.49
N ALA A 145 22.41 19.32 12.05
CA ALA A 145 22.25 20.76 11.84
C ALA A 145 21.91 21.54 13.12
N TYR A 146 21.68 20.85 14.23
CA TYR A 146 21.00 21.37 15.41
C TYR A 146 21.56 20.81 16.70
#